data_AF-A0A3S8ZQ00-F1
#
_entry.id   AF-A0A3S8ZQ00-F1
#
_cell.length_a   1.000
_cell.length_b   1.000
_cell.length_c   1.000
_cell.angle_alpha   90.00
_cell.angle_beta   90.00
_cell.angle_gamma   90.00
#
_symmetry.space_group_name_H-M   'P 1'
#
loop_
_entity.id
_entity.type
_entity.pdbx_description
1 polymer ?
#
loop_
_entity_poly.entity_id
_entity_poly.type
_entity_poly.pdbx_seq_one_letter_code
_entity_poly.pdbx_strand_id
1 'polypeptide(L)'
;MKHKATLACLLLLASFANAGNTYDGYESYYSTLSGAIFKSADKHELEAFSTPPSANIKFSWSGKIKGQQRHVSVSDGLIKIDGKPLKIPKANVFPGEIANIEDLGRNAGIYLSKDYACFESVPPSASGTAVRHTSVYLINQKTKPVVFLKLPSLFASCTGIRINPQGLITFDKVEYQYEKGEDYPSGVKFTEYTSFKQQFQKSEKEVAGKFIEPDNVYKFIIENK
;
A
#
# COMPACT_ATOMS: atom_id res chain seq x y z
N MET A 1 2.27 76.63 -13.70
CA MET A 1 3.45 75.75 -13.55
C MET A 1 2.97 74.32 -13.35
N LYS A 2 3.60 73.37 -14.07
CA LYS A 2 3.26 71.94 -14.15
C LYS A 2 4.01 71.15 -13.08
N HIS A 3 3.32 70.34 -12.27
CA HIS A 3 3.86 69.15 -11.56
C HIS A 3 2.68 68.16 -11.45
N LYS A 4 2.52 67.12 -12.28
CA LYS A 4 3.21 65.81 -12.41
C LYS A 4 3.37 65.02 -11.10
N ALA A 5 2.61 63.90 -11.06
CA ALA A 5 2.89 62.59 -10.44
C ALA A 5 2.93 62.54 -8.89
N THR A 6 2.44 61.51 -8.20
CA THR A 6 2.62 60.08 -8.53
C THR A 6 1.55 59.23 -7.82
N LEU A 7 0.84 58.42 -8.59
CA LEU A 7 -0.04 57.35 -8.11
C LEU A 7 0.87 56.16 -7.76
N ALA A 8 1.09 55.89 -6.47
CA ALA A 8 1.81 54.70 -6.01
C ALA A 8 0.83 53.54 -5.91
N CYS A 9 0.71 52.76 -6.99
CA CYS A 9 0.00 51.49 -6.99
C CYS A 9 0.97 50.42 -6.42
N LEU A 10 0.84 50.10 -5.13
CA LEU A 10 1.53 48.96 -4.53
C LEU A 10 0.90 47.67 -5.08
N LEU A 11 1.59 47.03 -6.02
CA LEU A 11 1.35 45.65 -6.41
C LEU A 11 1.74 44.75 -5.23
N LEU A 12 0.76 44.34 -4.44
CA LEU A 12 0.87 43.17 -3.58
C LEU A 12 0.94 41.93 -4.49
N LEU A 13 2.14 41.52 -4.85
CA LEU A 13 2.42 40.19 -5.35
C LEU A 13 2.12 39.20 -4.22
N ALA A 14 0.90 38.69 -4.17
CA ALA A 14 0.60 37.49 -3.40
C ALA A 14 1.37 36.35 -4.05
N SER A 15 2.51 35.99 -3.46
CA SER A 15 3.19 34.74 -3.75
C SER A 15 2.24 33.60 -3.42
N PHE A 16 1.55 33.08 -4.44
CA PHE A 16 0.94 31.76 -4.36
C PHE A 16 2.09 30.76 -4.28
N ALA A 17 2.64 30.59 -3.09
CA ALA A 17 3.39 29.39 -2.77
C ALA A 17 2.38 28.24 -2.95
N ASN A 18 2.51 27.50 -4.05
CA ASN A 18 1.88 26.19 -4.18
C ASN A 18 2.51 25.32 -3.08
N ALA A 19 1.92 25.38 -1.87
CA ALA A 19 2.22 24.43 -0.82
C ALA A 19 1.76 23.08 -1.36
N GLY A 20 2.69 22.29 -1.88
CA GLY A 20 2.41 20.91 -2.26
C GLY A 20 1.80 20.20 -1.06
N ASN A 21 0.79 19.37 -1.31
CA ASN A 21 0.14 18.61 -0.23
C ASN A 21 1.22 17.85 0.53
N THR A 22 1.34 18.15 1.83
CA THR A 22 2.20 17.41 2.74
C THR A 22 1.47 16.16 3.17
N TYR A 23 2.13 15.02 3.01
CA TYR A 23 1.64 13.72 3.42
C TYR A 23 2.36 13.30 4.70
N ASP A 24 1.59 12.82 5.67
CA ASP A 24 2.08 12.24 6.91
C ASP A 24 1.71 10.75 6.90
N GLY A 25 2.67 9.93 6.49
CA GLY A 25 2.49 8.52 6.19
C GLY A 25 2.02 8.25 4.76
N TYR A 26 2.31 7.03 4.28
CA TYR A 26 2.01 6.60 2.92
C TYR A 26 0.51 6.35 2.72
N GLU A 27 -0.20 5.94 3.76
CA GLU A 27 -1.65 5.78 3.77
C GLU A 27 -2.36 7.11 3.52
N SER A 28 -1.82 8.24 4.02
CA SER A 28 -2.38 9.56 3.75
C SER A 28 -2.29 9.91 2.26
N TYR A 29 -1.15 9.60 1.62
CA TYR A 29 -0.97 9.72 0.17
C TYR A 29 -1.91 8.79 -0.60
N TYR A 30 -1.94 7.49 -0.26
CA TYR A 30 -2.80 6.51 -0.92
C TYR A 30 -4.28 6.87 -0.85
N SER A 31 -4.73 7.49 0.25
CA SER A 31 -6.12 7.93 0.40
C SER A 31 -6.54 9.01 -0.61
N THR A 32 -5.59 9.73 -1.20
CA THR A 32 -5.88 10.75 -2.23
C THR A 32 -6.01 10.15 -3.63
N LEU A 33 -5.55 8.92 -3.83
CA LEU A 33 -5.59 8.26 -5.12
C LEU A 33 -7.00 7.72 -5.42
N SER A 34 -7.45 7.89 -6.66
CA SER A 34 -8.76 7.39 -7.08
C SER A 34 -8.74 5.89 -7.33
N GLY A 35 -9.93 5.28 -7.20
CA GLY A 35 -10.12 3.86 -7.53
C GLY A 35 -9.66 2.87 -6.45
N ALA A 36 -9.43 3.31 -5.22
CA ALA A 36 -9.06 2.43 -4.11
C ALA A 36 -10.05 1.25 -3.96
N ILE A 37 -9.52 0.03 -3.86
CA ILE A 37 -10.32 -1.19 -3.62
C ILE A 37 -10.74 -1.27 -2.15
N PHE A 38 -9.83 -0.85 -1.26
CA PHE A 38 -9.97 -0.93 0.18
C PHE A 38 -9.79 0.46 0.80
N LYS A 39 -10.55 0.72 1.86
CA LYS A 39 -10.41 1.87 2.74
C LYS A 39 -9.88 1.41 4.09
N SER A 40 -9.34 2.32 4.90
CA SER A 40 -8.87 1.99 6.26
C SER A 40 -9.95 1.35 7.13
N ALA A 41 -11.23 1.74 6.92
CA ALA A 41 -12.38 1.15 7.62
C ALA A 41 -12.70 -0.31 7.22
N ASP A 42 -12.13 -0.80 6.12
CA ASP A 42 -12.28 -2.20 5.67
C ASP A 42 -11.27 -3.13 6.35
N LYS A 43 -10.37 -2.60 7.20
CA LYS A 43 -9.38 -3.38 7.95
C LYS A 43 -10.06 -4.13 9.09
N HIS A 44 -9.68 -5.40 9.24
CA HIS A 44 -10.00 -6.23 10.38
C HIS A 44 -8.73 -6.92 10.89
N GLU A 45 -8.62 -7.04 12.21
CA GLU A 45 -7.56 -7.79 12.85
C GLU A 45 -7.97 -9.27 12.96
N LEU A 46 -7.00 -10.17 12.78
CA LEU A 46 -7.23 -11.60 12.96
C LEU A 46 -7.10 -11.99 14.44
N GLU A 47 -8.03 -12.79 14.93
CA GLU A 47 -8.01 -13.30 16.31
C GLU A 47 -7.29 -14.65 16.36
N ALA A 48 -6.44 -14.81 17.38
CA ALA A 48 -5.71 -16.05 17.63
C ALA A 48 -6.65 -17.10 18.26
N PHE A 49 -6.59 -18.32 17.76
CA PHE A 49 -7.22 -19.48 18.39
C PHE A 49 -6.39 -20.75 18.17
N SER A 50 -6.55 -21.71 19.05
CA SER A 50 -5.96 -23.05 18.93
C SER A 50 -7.06 -24.10 19.03
N THR A 51 -6.92 -25.18 18.26
CA THR A 51 -7.83 -26.33 18.33
C THR A 51 -7.04 -27.54 18.82
N PRO A 52 -7.29 -28.05 20.04
CA PRO A 52 -6.71 -29.32 20.48
C PRO A 52 -7.06 -30.44 19.50
N PRO A 53 -6.15 -31.38 19.19
CA PRO A 53 -4.80 -31.58 19.76
C PRO A 53 -3.66 -30.86 19.00
N SER A 54 -3.94 -30.09 17.96
CA SER A 54 -2.89 -29.40 17.18
C SER A 54 -2.40 -28.16 17.92
N ALA A 55 -1.12 -28.12 18.28
CA ALA A 55 -0.46 -26.99 18.95
C ALA A 55 -0.27 -25.75 18.05
N ASN A 56 -0.68 -25.79 16.78
CA ASN A 56 -0.47 -24.70 15.84
C ASN A 56 -1.50 -23.60 16.07
N ILE A 57 -1.01 -22.39 16.37
CA ILE A 57 -1.84 -21.18 16.50
C ILE A 57 -2.39 -20.84 15.12
N LYS A 58 -3.70 -20.69 15.04
CA LYS A 58 -4.41 -20.20 13.85
C LYS A 58 -4.90 -18.79 14.13
N PHE A 59 -4.87 -17.95 13.11
CA PHE A 59 -5.44 -16.61 13.17
C PHE A 59 -6.67 -16.59 12.29
N SER A 60 -7.81 -16.13 12.78
CA SER A 60 -9.03 -16.05 11.96
C SER A 60 -9.87 -14.83 12.24
N TRP A 61 -10.72 -14.53 11.26
CA TRP A 61 -11.76 -13.54 11.38
C TRP A 61 -13.03 -14.08 10.72
N SER A 62 -14.17 -13.77 11.33
CA SER A 62 -15.49 -14.10 10.79
C SER A 62 -16.43 -12.91 10.93
N GLY A 63 -17.13 -12.56 9.87
CA GLY A 63 -18.06 -11.44 9.91
C GLY A 63 -18.84 -11.27 8.61
N LYS A 64 -19.66 -10.22 8.56
CA LYS A 64 -20.43 -9.87 7.35
C LYS A 64 -19.74 -8.75 6.58
N ILE A 65 -19.45 -8.98 5.30
CA ILE A 65 -18.98 -7.96 4.36
C ILE A 65 -20.07 -7.75 3.31
N LYS A 66 -20.61 -6.54 3.22
CA LYS A 66 -21.71 -6.19 2.29
C LYS A 66 -22.87 -7.20 2.31
N GLY A 67 -23.24 -7.65 3.50
CA GLY A 67 -24.33 -8.61 3.72
C GLY A 67 -23.95 -10.09 3.57
N GLN A 68 -22.77 -10.41 3.03
CA GLN A 68 -22.30 -11.78 2.87
C GLN A 68 -21.48 -12.21 4.10
N GLN A 69 -21.79 -13.37 4.67
CA GLN A 69 -20.94 -13.98 5.70
C GLN A 69 -19.61 -14.42 5.08
N ARG A 70 -18.52 -14.08 5.75
CA ARG A 70 -17.14 -14.35 5.33
C ARG A 70 -16.38 -14.98 6.47
N HIS A 71 -15.52 -15.93 6.14
CA HIS A 71 -14.58 -16.52 7.09
C HIS A 71 -13.18 -16.53 6.48
N VAL A 72 -12.21 -16.01 7.23
CA VAL A 72 -10.82 -15.94 6.81
C VAL A 72 -9.97 -16.57 7.90
N SER A 73 -8.97 -17.37 7.51
CA SER A 73 -7.98 -17.87 8.45
C SER A 73 -6.57 -17.92 7.85
N VAL A 74 -5.55 -17.71 8.67
CA VAL A 74 -4.13 -17.84 8.33
C VAL A 74 -3.47 -18.79 9.32
N SER A 75 -2.66 -19.73 8.81
CA SER A 75 -1.88 -20.68 9.62
C SER A 75 -0.80 -21.31 8.76
N ASP A 76 0.45 -21.31 9.22
CA ASP A 76 1.58 -22.01 8.58
C ASP A 76 1.72 -21.76 7.07
N GLY A 77 1.67 -20.48 6.66
CA GLY A 77 1.73 -20.09 5.25
C GLY A 77 0.51 -20.49 4.40
N LEU A 78 -0.60 -20.87 5.04
CA LEU A 78 -1.87 -21.20 4.40
C LEU A 78 -2.92 -20.14 4.74
N ILE A 79 -3.40 -19.45 3.70
CA ILE A 79 -4.58 -18.59 3.78
C ILE A 79 -5.79 -19.43 3.41
N LYS A 80 -6.89 -19.35 4.17
CA LYS A 80 -8.20 -19.87 3.76
C LYS A 80 -9.19 -18.73 3.72
N ILE A 81 -9.95 -18.64 2.64
CA ILE A 81 -11.10 -17.72 2.53
C ILE A 81 -12.32 -18.55 2.18
N ASP A 82 -13.32 -18.53 3.06
CA ASP A 82 -14.54 -19.34 2.98
C ASP A 82 -14.22 -20.82 2.73
N GLY A 83 -13.24 -21.34 3.47
CA GLY A 83 -12.76 -22.72 3.37
C GLY A 83 -11.85 -23.03 2.19
N LYS A 84 -11.66 -22.10 1.23
CA LYS A 84 -10.82 -22.32 0.05
C LYS A 84 -9.34 -22.01 0.37
N PRO A 85 -8.44 -23.01 0.30
CA PRO A 85 -7.04 -22.84 0.66
C PRO A 85 -6.22 -22.15 -0.45
N LEU A 86 -5.30 -21.28 -0.05
CA LEU A 86 -4.29 -20.63 -0.86
C LEU A 86 -2.96 -20.70 -0.10
N LYS A 87 -1.95 -21.34 -0.70
CA LYS A 87 -0.62 -21.47 -0.08
C LYS A 87 0.23 -20.28 -0.47
N ILE A 88 0.78 -19.54 0.50
CA ILE A 88 1.62 -18.35 0.25
C ILE A 88 2.72 -18.59 -0.79
N PRO A 89 3.47 -19.71 -0.79
CA PRO A 89 4.47 -19.99 -1.82
C PRO A 89 3.93 -20.17 -3.25
N LYS A 90 2.60 -20.20 -3.43
CA LYS A 90 1.92 -20.23 -4.74
C LYS A 90 1.42 -18.86 -5.18
N ALA A 91 1.63 -17.81 -4.38
CA ALA A 91 1.39 -16.44 -4.83
C ALA A 91 2.30 -16.14 -6.03
N ASN A 92 1.78 -15.41 -6.99
CA ASN A 92 2.59 -14.82 -8.04
C ASN A 92 3.30 -13.59 -7.47
N VAL A 93 4.63 -13.66 -7.41
CA VAL A 93 5.46 -12.72 -6.64
C VAL A 93 5.98 -11.60 -7.52
N PHE A 94 5.83 -10.36 -7.06
CA PHE A 94 6.37 -9.20 -7.76
C PHE A 94 7.89 -9.34 -7.95
N PRO A 95 8.48 -8.96 -9.11
CA PRO A 95 9.91 -9.13 -9.35
C PRO A 95 10.78 -8.51 -8.26
N GLY A 96 11.67 -9.32 -7.67
CA GLY A 96 12.57 -8.93 -6.58
C GLY A 96 11.99 -9.11 -5.17
N GLU A 97 10.72 -9.45 -5.04
CA GLU A 97 10.10 -9.83 -3.76
C GLU A 97 10.25 -11.34 -3.50
N ILE A 98 10.05 -11.72 -2.24
CA ILE A 98 10.01 -13.12 -1.80
C ILE A 98 8.67 -13.34 -1.08
N ALA A 99 8.05 -14.50 -1.30
CA ALA A 99 6.89 -14.94 -0.53
C ALA A 99 7.34 -15.99 0.51
N ASN A 100 7.20 -15.66 1.78
CA ASN A 100 7.58 -16.48 2.92
C ASN A 100 6.34 -16.93 3.70
N ILE A 101 6.34 -18.16 4.22
CA ILE A 101 5.27 -18.68 5.08
C ILE A 101 5.07 -17.85 6.35
N GLU A 102 6.10 -17.13 6.78
CA GLU A 102 6.11 -16.25 7.96
C GLU A 102 5.65 -14.82 7.66
N ASP A 103 5.38 -14.50 6.38
CA ASP A 103 4.97 -13.14 5.98
C ASP A 103 3.66 -12.70 6.63
N LEU A 104 2.77 -13.64 6.95
CA LEU A 104 1.50 -13.40 7.62
C LEU A 104 1.48 -14.14 8.95
N GLY A 105 1.15 -13.42 10.03
CA GLY A 105 1.14 -13.98 11.38
C GLY A 105 0.21 -13.22 12.32
N ARG A 106 0.65 -13.07 13.58
CA ARG A 106 -0.16 -12.54 14.68
C ARG A 106 -0.76 -11.15 14.43
N ASN A 107 -0.03 -10.30 13.72
CA ASN A 107 -0.40 -8.91 13.49
C ASN A 107 -0.86 -8.67 12.05
N ALA A 108 -1.25 -9.74 11.33
CA ALA A 108 -1.73 -9.60 9.98
C ALA A 108 -3.10 -8.91 9.98
N GLY A 109 -3.15 -7.74 9.35
CA GLY A 109 -4.40 -7.07 9.02
C GLY A 109 -5.00 -7.68 7.76
N ILE A 110 -6.31 -7.82 7.73
CA ILE A 110 -7.05 -8.20 6.53
C ILE A 110 -7.98 -7.08 6.10
N TYR A 111 -8.03 -6.84 4.79
CA TYR A 111 -8.97 -5.92 4.17
C TYR A 111 -9.87 -6.71 3.26
N LEU A 112 -11.18 -6.55 3.43
CA LEU A 112 -12.16 -7.34 2.70
C LEU A 112 -13.11 -6.46 1.90
N SER A 113 -13.29 -6.81 0.64
CA SER A 113 -14.34 -6.29 -0.22
C SER A 113 -15.18 -7.45 -0.76
N LYS A 114 -16.12 -7.17 -1.66
CA LYS A 114 -16.98 -8.20 -2.27
C LYS A 114 -16.16 -9.26 -3.03
N ASP A 115 -15.21 -8.77 -3.83
CA ASP A 115 -14.51 -9.57 -4.83
C ASP A 115 -13.02 -9.76 -4.52
N TYR A 116 -12.50 -9.05 -3.51
CA TYR A 116 -11.09 -9.00 -3.16
C TYR A 116 -10.88 -9.19 -1.67
N ALA A 117 -9.80 -9.86 -1.33
CA ALA A 117 -9.21 -9.86 0.00
C ALA A 117 -7.75 -9.41 -0.11
N CYS A 118 -7.32 -8.55 0.81
CA CYS A 118 -5.93 -8.15 0.92
C CYS A 118 -5.44 -8.44 2.33
N PHE A 119 -4.21 -8.94 2.44
CA PHE A 119 -3.54 -9.21 3.71
C PHE A 119 -2.30 -8.34 3.75
N GLU A 120 -2.07 -7.69 4.88
CA GLU A 120 -0.84 -6.96 5.12
C GLU A 120 -0.30 -7.30 6.50
N SER A 121 1.01 -7.45 6.61
CA SER A 121 1.68 -7.62 7.89
C SER A 121 3.10 -7.13 7.76
N VAL A 122 3.61 -6.55 8.85
CA VAL A 122 5.05 -6.41 9.03
C VAL A 122 5.54 -7.67 9.77
N PRO A 123 6.63 -8.32 9.32
CA PRO A 123 7.17 -9.47 10.05
C PRO A 123 7.46 -9.10 11.52
N PRO A 124 7.11 -9.93 12.51
CA PRO A 124 7.34 -9.62 13.92
C PRO A 124 8.81 -9.42 14.29
N SER A 125 9.73 -9.99 13.50
CA SER A 125 11.18 -9.84 13.64
C SER A 125 11.73 -8.57 12.97
N ALA A 126 10.90 -7.81 12.25
CA ALA A 126 11.36 -6.60 11.57
C ALA A 126 11.78 -5.54 12.57
N SER A 127 12.96 -4.96 12.35
CA SER A 127 13.53 -3.87 13.14
C SER A 127 14.25 -2.87 12.25
N GLY A 128 14.48 -1.65 12.73
CA GLY A 128 15.21 -0.63 11.97
C GLY A 128 14.47 -0.28 10.67
N THR A 129 15.13 -0.37 9.52
CA THR A 129 14.51 -0.09 8.22
C THR A 129 13.59 -1.21 7.73
N ALA A 130 13.69 -2.43 8.27
CA ALA A 130 12.87 -3.56 7.83
C ALA A 130 11.38 -3.36 8.17
N VAL A 131 11.04 -2.57 9.19
CA VAL A 131 9.64 -2.25 9.54
C VAL A 131 8.91 -1.45 8.45
N ARG A 132 9.67 -0.89 7.50
CA ARG A 132 9.15 -0.15 6.35
C ARG A 132 8.69 -1.09 5.24
N HIS A 133 9.02 -2.38 5.33
CA HIS A 133 8.63 -3.40 4.37
C HIS A 133 7.42 -4.18 4.91
N THR A 134 6.25 -3.86 4.36
CA THR A 134 5.00 -4.55 4.67
C THR A 134 4.77 -5.65 3.66
N SER A 135 4.60 -6.89 4.11
CA SER A 135 4.22 -7.99 3.24
C SER A 135 2.75 -7.90 2.87
N VAL A 136 2.48 -7.47 1.63
CA VAL A 136 1.13 -7.30 1.09
C VAL A 136 0.77 -8.39 0.09
N TYR A 137 -0.35 -9.07 0.34
CA TYR A 137 -0.92 -10.07 -0.55
C TYR A 137 -2.31 -9.67 -1.02
N LEU A 138 -2.54 -9.72 -2.33
CA LEU A 138 -3.85 -9.48 -2.92
C LEU A 138 -4.43 -10.76 -3.50
N ILE A 139 -5.69 -11.04 -3.16
CA ILE A 139 -6.46 -12.16 -3.68
C ILE A 139 -7.69 -11.62 -4.39
N ASN A 140 -7.76 -11.81 -5.71
CA ASN A 140 -8.93 -11.50 -6.51
C ASN A 140 -9.74 -12.77 -6.75
N GLN A 141 -10.93 -12.82 -6.14
CA GLN A 141 -11.82 -13.98 -6.15
C GLN A 141 -12.88 -13.92 -7.26
N LYS A 142 -12.97 -12.79 -7.98
CA LYS A 142 -13.88 -12.58 -9.11
C LYS A 142 -13.51 -13.45 -10.31
N THR A 143 -12.22 -13.75 -10.48
CA THR A 143 -11.71 -14.52 -11.62
C THR A 143 -11.57 -16.00 -11.32
N LYS A 144 -11.60 -16.83 -12.38
CA LYS A 144 -11.23 -18.24 -12.35
C LYS A 144 -10.12 -18.49 -13.39
N PRO A 145 -8.93 -19.01 -12.98
CA PRO A 145 -8.50 -19.28 -11.61
C PRO A 145 -8.42 -18.00 -10.75
N VAL A 146 -8.38 -18.19 -9.41
CA VAL A 146 -8.18 -17.10 -8.45
C VAL A 146 -6.81 -16.47 -8.73
N VAL A 147 -6.77 -15.15 -8.75
CA VAL A 147 -5.52 -14.39 -8.86
C VAL A 147 -5.00 -14.15 -7.45
N PHE A 148 -3.74 -14.53 -7.20
CA PHE A 148 -3.08 -14.41 -5.91
C PHE A 148 -1.71 -13.78 -6.11
N LEU A 149 -1.53 -12.54 -5.65
CA LEU A 149 -0.35 -11.71 -5.90
C LEU A 149 0.36 -11.37 -4.58
N LYS A 150 1.68 -11.45 -4.55
CA LYS A 150 2.54 -10.78 -3.55
C LYS A 150 3.03 -9.48 -4.19
N LEU A 151 2.68 -8.35 -3.58
CA LEU A 151 2.98 -7.01 -4.08
C LEU A 151 4.33 -6.51 -3.54
N PRO A 152 4.92 -5.44 -4.13
CA PRO A 152 6.09 -4.77 -3.57
C PRO A 152 5.87 -4.43 -2.09
N SER A 153 6.93 -4.49 -1.29
CA SER A 153 6.82 -4.39 0.17
C SER A 153 7.11 -2.99 0.74
N LEU A 154 8.02 -2.23 0.13
CA LEU A 154 8.47 -0.95 0.68
C LEU A 154 7.29 0.04 0.73
N PHE A 155 6.94 0.44 1.96
CA PHE A 155 5.82 1.32 2.29
C PHE A 155 4.46 0.88 1.74
N ALA A 156 4.33 -0.41 1.44
CA ALA A 156 3.11 -0.93 0.84
C ALA A 156 1.98 -1.00 1.86
N SER A 157 0.75 -0.79 1.37
CA SER A 157 -0.47 -0.99 2.12
C SER A 157 -1.56 -1.53 1.21
N CYS A 158 -2.46 -2.34 1.76
CA CYS A 158 -3.70 -2.74 1.11
C CYS A 158 -4.53 -1.52 0.64
N THR A 159 -4.44 -0.39 1.34
CA THR A 159 -5.12 0.86 0.96
C THR A 159 -4.55 1.51 -0.30
N GLY A 160 -3.31 1.19 -0.67
CA GLY A 160 -2.66 1.63 -1.91
C GLY A 160 -3.07 0.85 -3.16
N ILE A 161 -3.90 -0.19 -3.02
CA ILE A 161 -4.35 -1.03 -4.13
C ILE A 161 -5.61 -0.43 -4.76
N ARG A 162 -5.56 -0.25 -6.08
CA ARG A 162 -6.55 0.48 -6.86
C ARG A 162 -7.06 -0.35 -8.05
N ILE A 163 -8.19 0.07 -8.61
CA ILE A 163 -8.67 -0.34 -9.93
C ILE A 163 -8.65 0.89 -10.84
N ASN A 164 -7.95 0.80 -11.96
CA ASN A 164 -7.95 1.88 -12.95
C ASN A 164 -9.22 1.85 -13.82
N PRO A 165 -9.48 2.88 -14.66
CA PRO A 165 -10.66 2.91 -15.54
C PRO A 165 -10.78 1.72 -16.50
N GLN A 166 -9.67 1.05 -16.83
CA GLN A 166 -9.63 -0.16 -17.66
C GLN A 166 -9.99 -1.44 -16.87
N GLY A 167 -10.26 -1.32 -15.57
CA GLY A 167 -10.59 -2.46 -14.71
C GLY A 167 -9.39 -3.27 -14.24
N LEU A 168 -8.16 -2.77 -14.44
CA LEU A 168 -6.93 -3.43 -14.03
C LEU A 168 -6.58 -3.10 -12.59
N ILE A 169 -6.09 -4.11 -11.86
CA ILE A 169 -5.49 -3.91 -10.53
C ILE A 169 -4.26 -3.03 -10.72
N THR A 170 -4.14 -2.00 -9.91
CA THR A 170 -3.08 -0.99 -9.98
C THR A 170 -2.51 -0.75 -8.59
N PHE A 171 -1.20 -0.61 -8.47
CA PHE A 171 -0.49 -0.38 -7.21
C PHE A 171 0.87 0.27 -7.50
N ASP A 172 1.50 0.87 -6.50
CA ASP A 172 2.77 1.55 -6.69
C ASP A 172 3.92 0.71 -6.14
N LYS A 173 5.02 0.61 -6.90
CA LYS A 173 6.32 0.22 -6.36
C LYS A 173 7.00 1.49 -5.86
N VAL A 174 7.32 1.53 -4.57
CA VAL A 174 8.06 2.64 -3.96
C VAL A 174 9.54 2.31 -3.94
N GLU A 175 10.38 3.30 -4.25
CA GLU A 175 11.83 3.22 -4.18
C GLU A 175 12.36 4.50 -3.53
N TYR A 176 13.41 4.40 -2.71
CA TYR A 176 14.11 5.60 -2.24
C TYR A 176 14.84 6.31 -3.37
N GLN A 177 14.94 7.63 -3.25
CA GLN A 177 15.83 8.47 -4.03
C GLN A 177 16.94 9.00 -3.12
N TYR A 178 18.15 9.05 -3.66
CA TYR A 178 19.34 9.52 -2.95
C TYR A 178 19.97 10.65 -3.77
N GLU A 179 20.44 11.69 -3.08
CA GLU A 179 21.30 12.70 -3.68
C GLU A 179 22.74 12.17 -3.79
N LYS A 180 23.50 12.72 -4.74
CA LYS A 180 24.85 12.23 -5.02
C LYS A 180 25.75 12.52 -3.81
N GLY A 181 26.27 11.45 -3.20
CA GLY A 181 27.18 11.54 -2.06
C GLY A 181 26.49 11.51 -0.70
N GLU A 182 25.16 11.36 -0.67
CA GLU A 182 24.39 11.23 0.55
C GLU A 182 24.08 9.75 0.86
N ASP A 183 24.22 9.39 2.14
CA ASP A 183 23.90 8.03 2.64
C ASP A 183 22.43 7.92 3.08
N TYR A 184 21.73 9.05 3.20
CA TYR A 184 20.33 9.12 3.61
C TYR A 184 19.44 9.39 2.40
N PRO A 185 18.24 8.79 2.33
CA PRO A 185 17.34 9.03 1.23
C PRO A 185 16.79 10.46 1.32
N SER A 186 16.78 11.17 0.18
CA SER A 186 16.26 12.54 0.07
C SER A 186 14.79 12.58 -0.39
N GLY A 187 14.28 11.44 -0.87
CA GLY A 187 12.90 11.32 -1.31
C GLY A 187 12.50 9.89 -1.67
N VAL A 188 11.37 9.79 -2.35
CA VAL A 188 10.79 8.54 -2.85
C VAL A 188 10.25 8.69 -4.25
N LYS A 189 10.36 7.62 -5.02
CA LYS A 189 9.75 7.49 -6.33
C LYS A 189 8.68 6.40 -6.26
N PHE A 190 7.48 6.77 -6.67
CA PHE A 190 6.34 5.87 -6.88
C PHE A 190 6.28 5.54 -8.36
N THR A 191 6.48 4.27 -8.69
CA THR A 191 6.27 3.75 -10.04
C THR A 191 4.98 2.96 -10.07
N GLU A 192 3.98 3.40 -10.82
CA GLU A 192 2.72 2.67 -10.92
C GLU A 192 2.91 1.39 -11.75
N TYR A 193 2.46 0.28 -11.21
CA TYR A 193 2.35 -1.01 -11.88
C TYR A 193 0.87 -1.39 -11.99
N THR A 194 0.56 -2.12 -13.06
CA THR A 194 -0.72 -2.78 -13.23
C THR A 194 -0.54 -4.29 -13.18
N SER A 195 -1.61 -5.00 -12.83
CA SER A 195 -1.69 -6.43 -12.99
C SER A 195 -2.92 -6.85 -13.78
N PHE A 196 -2.68 -7.65 -14.81
CA PHE A 196 -3.70 -8.38 -15.53
C PHE A 196 -3.48 -9.87 -15.32
N LYS A 197 -4.50 -10.55 -14.78
CA LYS A 197 -4.41 -11.94 -14.30
C LYS A 197 -3.29 -12.08 -13.27
N GLN A 198 -2.12 -12.57 -13.67
CA GLN A 198 -0.96 -12.78 -12.79
C GLN A 198 0.31 -12.17 -13.38
N GLN A 199 0.20 -11.26 -14.34
CA GLN A 199 1.37 -10.59 -14.90
C GLN A 199 1.47 -9.18 -14.34
N PHE A 200 2.68 -8.75 -14.02
CA PHE A 200 2.97 -7.40 -13.57
C PHE A 200 3.50 -6.60 -14.74
N GLN A 201 2.93 -5.41 -14.96
CA GLN A 201 3.36 -4.52 -16.02
C GLN A 201 3.58 -3.13 -15.45
N LYS A 202 4.80 -2.60 -15.64
CA LYS A 202 5.12 -1.22 -15.32
C LYS A 202 4.29 -0.29 -16.22
N SER A 203 3.66 0.71 -15.63
CA SER A 203 3.02 1.80 -16.38
C SER A 203 4.00 2.93 -16.64
N GLU A 204 3.60 3.91 -17.46
CA GLU A 204 4.39 5.13 -17.69
C GLU A 204 4.22 6.16 -16.56
N LYS A 205 3.31 5.94 -15.61
CA LYS A 205 3.08 6.89 -14.51
C LYS A 205 4.13 6.70 -13.43
N GLU A 206 4.86 7.78 -13.18
CA GLU A 206 5.79 7.91 -12.09
C GLU A 206 5.56 9.23 -11.37
N VAL A 207 5.61 9.18 -10.05
CA VAL A 207 5.47 10.33 -9.18
C VAL A 207 6.68 10.34 -8.24
N ALA A 208 7.30 11.50 -8.06
CA ALA A 208 8.37 11.67 -7.08
C ALA A 208 7.84 12.44 -5.87
N GLY A 209 8.40 12.16 -4.70
CA GLY A 209 8.13 12.87 -3.47
C GLY A 209 9.44 13.19 -2.77
N LYS A 210 9.53 14.39 -2.20
CA LYS A 210 10.68 14.86 -1.44
C LYS A 210 10.39 14.77 0.05
N PHE A 211 11.32 14.23 0.84
CA PHE A 211 11.21 14.23 2.29
C PHE A 211 11.39 15.64 2.84
N ILE A 212 10.57 16.00 3.82
CA ILE A 212 10.58 17.35 4.42
C ILE A 212 11.66 17.47 5.49
N GLU A 213 11.87 16.40 6.25
CA GLU A 213 12.82 16.36 7.36
C GLU A 213 13.88 15.29 7.05
N PRO A 214 15.18 15.60 7.25
CA PRO A 214 16.23 14.58 7.23
C PRO A 214 15.86 13.48 8.23
N ASP A 215 15.92 12.22 7.80
CA ASP A 215 15.55 11.01 8.56
C ASP A 215 14.07 10.67 8.72
N ASN A 216 13.14 11.59 8.40
CA ASN A 216 11.71 11.28 8.43
C ASN A 216 11.20 10.83 7.06
N VAL A 217 11.34 9.53 6.79
CA VAL A 217 10.88 8.92 5.54
C VAL A 217 9.36 8.78 5.42
N TYR A 218 8.59 9.19 6.43
CA TYR A 218 7.12 9.11 6.38
C TYR A 218 6.47 10.44 6.02
N LYS A 219 7.22 11.56 6.07
CA LYS A 219 6.69 12.89 5.82
C LYS A 219 7.28 13.49 4.56
N PHE A 220 6.46 13.61 3.52
CA PHE A 220 6.91 14.02 2.20
C PHE A 220 5.90 14.93 1.49
N ILE A 221 6.40 15.64 0.48
CA ILE A 221 5.58 16.40 -0.47
C ILE A 221 5.76 15.77 -1.83
N ILE A 222 4.66 15.57 -2.56
CA ILE A 222 4.73 15.12 -3.95
C ILE A 222 5.23 16.26 -4.83
N GLU A 223 6.25 15.97 -5.63
CA GLU A 223 6.79 16.89 -6.60
C GLU A 223 5.80 17.00 -7.77
N ASN A 224 5.13 18.14 -7.86
CA ASN A 224 4.31 18.43 -9.03
C ASN A 224 5.24 18.58 -10.24
N LYS A 225 4.99 17.79 -11.29
CA LYS A 225 5.53 18.07 -12.63
C LYS A 225 4.75 19.21 -13.28
#